data_AF-A0A6I0FCM0-F1
#
_entry.id   AF-A0A6I0FCM0-F1
#
_cell.length_a   1.000
_cell.length_b   1.000
_cell.length_c   1.000
_cell.angle_alpha   90.00
_cell.angle_beta   90.00
_cell.angle_gamma   90.00
#
_symmetry.space_group_name_H-M   'P 1'
#
loop_
_entity.id
_entity.type
_entity.pdbx_description
1 polymer ?
#
loop_
_entity_poly.entity_id
_entity_poly.type
_entity_poly.pdbx_seq_one_letter_code
_entity_poly.pdbx_strand_id
1 'polypeptide(L)'
;MRSLRNIILLLILCITASGLPLYVDSMDYESLTAISFTSVNDENISFSLDVMPVSTSNYRVDFSISTNGQPVPISFNSKDPVTIDFYLGSKEVMTTPINELTKQQIPIETTILKDAPLNISFDLDQKTLNLPNGDYQLVIVPNIKDLESIRIEDEATYYTTSISFFSSFEYLPSLNSIDNNKTALKLYFSDKDYNHMIPITRVIPYTSTPLRSTLDNLQLGADPNLGISTDSPIPKGAGLSLNNRTANVYLYGDLATYESNSSNAAVAYESFVNSLCGINEVDEVQFYFNNKIVPDGFHGRVMDEPHTPLRGPRLYAGVITETNRMLLAPIASVSTNTSISAIFNMLKYTDNISMYSYYLQPPVPEEVTLEYYSINDGKLTLALNDAFLNIYKDDSTQQSFMIDALLFTLTSLDSVDSVEFKVNNKTIKTLNGIEIPDNTKELFINPEKQY
;
A
#
# COMPACT_ATOMS: atom_id res chain seq x y z
N MET A 1 -37.68 -0.08 48.01
CA MET A 1 -38.78 -0.33 47.03
C MET A 1 -38.43 -1.34 45.92
N ARG A 2 -37.16 -1.63 45.58
CA ARG A 2 -36.82 -2.66 44.56
C ARG A 2 -37.08 -4.10 45.03
N SER A 3 -36.86 -4.40 46.32
CA SER A 3 -37.02 -5.77 46.85
C SER A 3 -38.48 -6.23 46.94
N LEU A 4 -39.42 -5.31 47.20
CA LEU A 4 -40.86 -5.64 47.25
C LEU A 4 -41.40 -5.99 45.85
N ARG A 5 -40.91 -5.30 44.80
CA ARG A 5 -41.31 -5.54 43.41
C ARG A 5 -40.83 -6.90 42.89
N ASN A 6 -39.65 -7.34 43.32
CA ASN A 6 -39.11 -8.66 42.94
C ASN A 6 -39.84 -9.82 43.63
N ILE A 7 -40.26 -9.64 44.90
CA ILE A 7 -41.05 -10.64 45.63
C ILE A 7 -42.45 -10.80 45.02
N ILE A 8 -43.09 -9.70 44.62
CA ILE A 8 -44.41 -9.75 43.96
C ILE A 8 -44.33 -10.45 42.60
N LEU A 9 -43.27 -10.20 41.81
CA LEU A 9 -43.04 -10.87 40.53
C LEU A 9 -42.85 -12.38 40.69
N LEU A 10 -42.12 -12.82 41.72
CA LEU A 10 -41.91 -14.23 42.03
C LEU A 10 -43.22 -14.92 42.44
N LEU A 11 -44.06 -14.23 43.21
CA LEU A 11 -45.37 -14.73 43.65
C LEU A 11 -46.36 -14.86 42.49
N ILE A 12 -46.35 -13.92 41.54
CA ILE A 12 -47.17 -14.00 40.32
C ILE A 12 -46.74 -15.20 39.46
N LEU A 13 -45.44 -15.44 39.30
CA LEU A 13 -44.91 -16.54 38.50
C LEU A 13 -45.24 -17.92 39.09
N CYS A 14 -45.22 -18.04 40.42
CA CYS A 14 -45.63 -19.26 41.13
C CYS A 14 -47.14 -19.54 41.04
N ILE A 15 -47.98 -18.50 41.02
CA ILE A 15 -49.43 -18.65 40.90
C ILE A 15 -49.83 -18.96 39.45
N THR A 16 -49.13 -18.44 38.44
CA THR A 16 -49.41 -18.75 37.03
C THR A 16 -48.96 -20.17 36.64
N ALA A 17 -47.92 -20.72 37.28
CA ALA A 17 -47.44 -22.06 36.99
C ALA A 17 -48.32 -23.18 37.60
N SER A 18 -49.19 -22.86 38.56
CA SER A 18 -50.02 -23.84 39.29
C SER A 18 -51.48 -23.88 38.84
N GLY A 19 -51.83 -23.18 37.76
CA GLY A 19 -53.21 -22.95 37.32
C GLY A 19 -53.66 -23.60 36.01
N LEU A 20 -52.90 -24.51 35.40
CA LEU A 20 -53.37 -25.26 34.22
C LEU A 20 -53.88 -26.65 34.64
N PRO A 21 -55.22 -26.89 34.66
CA PRO A 21 -55.74 -28.23 34.81
C PRO A 21 -55.50 -29.01 33.51
N LEU A 22 -54.54 -29.93 33.52
CA LEU A 22 -54.44 -30.96 32.50
C LEU A 22 -55.55 -31.99 32.76
N TYR A 23 -56.55 -32.02 31.90
CA TYR A 23 -57.57 -33.07 31.88
C TYR A 23 -56.92 -34.37 31.38
N VAL A 24 -56.47 -35.21 32.30
CA VAL A 24 -55.94 -36.56 32.04
C VAL A 24 -57.11 -37.54 32.01
N ASP A 25 -57.90 -37.54 30.94
CA ASP A 25 -58.88 -38.62 30.72
C ASP A 25 -59.15 -38.93 29.23
N SER A 26 -58.24 -38.55 28.33
CA SER A 26 -58.33 -38.93 26.91
C SER A 26 -56.98 -39.02 26.19
N MET A 27 -55.90 -39.40 26.89
CA MET A 27 -54.64 -39.74 26.23
C MET A 27 -54.51 -41.25 26.09
N ASP A 28 -54.70 -41.70 24.86
CA ASP A 28 -54.49 -43.06 24.38
C ASP A 28 -52.99 -43.42 24.50
N TYR A 29 -52.66 -44.21 25.53
CA TYR A 29 -51.28 -44.54 25.89
C TYR A 29 -50.60 -45.48 24.87
N GLU A 30 -51.36 -46.10 23.96
CA GLU A 30 -50.80 -46.88 22.85
C GLU A 30 -50.28 -46.02 21.69
N SER A 31 -50.61 -44.71 21.66
CA SER A 31 -50.02 -43.77 20.69
C SER A 31 -48.66 -43.19 21.12
N LEU A 32 -48.28 -43.34 22.40
CA LEU A 32 -47.03 -42.81 22.97
C LEU A 32 -45.85 -43.80 22.91
N THR A 33 -46.09 -45.07 22.60
CA THR A 33 -45.04 -46.07 22.34
C THR A 33 -44.62 -46.15 20.87
N ALA A 34 -45.26 -45.36 19.99
CA ALA A 34 -44.89 -45.18 18.59
C ALA A 34 -44.16 -43.85 18.31
N ILE A 35 -43.70 -43.14 19.34
CA ILE A 35 -42.65 -42.14 19.14
C ILE A 35 -41.33 -42.91 19.07
N SER A 36 -41.02 -43.41 17.88
CA SER A 36 -39.61 -43.58 17.53
C SER A 36 -38.96 -42.20 17.73
N PHE A 37 -38.11 -42.07 18.76
CA PHE A 37 -37.06 -41.08 18.71
C PHE A 37 -36.21 -41.49 17.50
N THR A 38 -36.57 -40.99 16.31
CA THR A 38 -35.56 -40.74 15.30
C THR A 38 -34.60 -39.81 16.01
N SER A 39 -33.46 -40.36 16.44
CA SER A 39 -32.27 -39.53 16.60
C SER A 39 -32.20 -38.73 15.31
N VAL A 40 -32.49 -37.43 15.39
CA VAL A 40 -32.12 -36.55 14.30
C VAL A 40 -30.60 -36.71 14.27
N ASN A 41 -30.13 -37.50 13.31
CA ASN A 41 -28.72 -37.54 12.97
C ASN A 41 -28.45 -36.14 12.43
N ASP A 42 -28.10 -35.22 13.32
CA ASP A 42 -27.73 -33.88 12.94
C ASP A 42 -26.42 -33.99 12.17
N GLU A 43 -26.53 -34.03 10.85
CA GLU A 43 -25.43 -33.90 9.89
C GLU A 43 -24.92 -32.47 9.95
N ASN A 44 -24.16 -32.16 10.99
CA ASN A 44 -23.58 -30.83 11.18
C ASN A 44 -22.14 -30.84 10.66
N ILE A 45 -21.84 -29.91 9.77
CA ILE A 45 -20.46 -29.55 9.45
C ILE A 45 -20.04 -28.40 10.37
N SER A 46 -18.81 -28.49 10.86
CA SER A 46 -18.09 -27.39 11.48
C SER A 46 -16.80 -27.14 10.73
N PHE A 47 -16.35 -25.89 10.74
CA PHE A 47 -15.06 -25.55 10.19
C PHE A 47 -14.20 -24.85 11.25
N SER A 48 -12.89 -25.05 11.14
CA SER A 48 -11.92 -24.43 12.04
C SER A 48 -10.77 -23.85 11.24
N LEU A 49 -10.24 -22.74 11.72
CA LEU A 49 -9.15 -22.01 11.09
C LEU A 49 -8.03 -21.80 12.10
N ASP A 50 -6.82 -22.19 11.74
CA ASP A 50 -5.60 -21.85 12.46
C ASP A 50 -4.67 -21.03 11.56
N VAL A 51 -4.19 -19.89 12.06
CA VAL A 51 -3.32 -18.97 11.33
C VAL A 51 -2.04 -18.78 12.12
N MET A 52 -0.95 -19.28 11.54
CA MET A 52 0.36 -19.28 12.16
C MET A 52 1.27 -18.26 11.44
N PRO A 53 1.77 -17.22 12.12
CA PRO A 53 2.78 -16.34 11.54
C PRO A 53 4.08 -17.11 11.35
N VAL A 54 4.58 -17.14 10.11
CA VAL A 54 5.91 -17.69 9.78
C VAL A 54 6.95 -16.56 9.85
N SER A 55 6.57 -15.37 9.40
CA SER A 55 7.29 -14.11 9.55
C SER A 55 6.28 -12.95 9.63
N THR A 56 6.75 -11.70 9.65
CA THR A 56 5.88 -10.53 9.57
C THR A 56 5.24 -10.32 8.19
N SER A 57 5.73 -10.99 7.15
CA SER A 57 5.21 -10.90 5.79
C SER A 57 4.55 -12.20 5.31
N ASN A 58 4.69 -13.29 6.06
CA ASN A 58 4.31 -14.63 5.61
C ASN A 58 3.54 -15.37 6.71
N TYR A 59 2.43 -16.00 6.32
CA TYR A 59 1.58 -16.79 7.20
C TYR A 59 1.33 -18.18 6.62
N ARG A 60 1.17 -19.16 7.51
CA ARG A 60 0.59 -20.45 7.16
C ARG A 60 -0.82 -20.53 7.70
N VAL A 61 -1.75 -20.97 6.86
CA VAL A 61 -3.15 -21.13 7.21
C VAL A 61 -3.54 -22.60 7.07
N ASP A 62 -4.05 -23.18 8.16
CA ASP A 62 -4.62 -24.52 8.18
C ASP A 62 -6.14 -24.39 8.38
N PHE A 63 -6.89 -24.74 7.34
CA PHE A 63 -8.36 -24.72 7.32
C PHE A 63 -8.88 -26.16 7.37
N SER A 64 -9.76 -26.46 8.31
CA SER A 64 -10.31 -27.81 8.51
C SER A 64 -11.82 -27.81 8.39
N ILE A 65 -12.35 -28.83 7.74
CA ILE A 65 -13.78 -29.12 7.64
C ILE A 65 -14.04 -30.46 8.33
N SER A 66 -14.87 -30.44 9.36
CA SER A 66 -15.15 -31.60 10.21
C SER A 66 -16.66 -31.79 10.43
N THR A 67 -17.05 -32.96 10.93
CA THR A 67 -18.43 -33.23 11.36
C THR A 67 -18.43 -33.91 12.72
N ASN A 68 -19.41 -33.62 13.57
CA ASN A 68 -19.60 -34.32 14.84
C ASN A 68 -20.57 -35.52 14.73
N GLY A 69 -21.20 -35.68 13.56
CA GLY A 69 -22.31 -36.60 13.29
C GLY A 69 -22.00 -37.67 12.23
N GLN A 70 -22.97 -37.93 11.36
CA GLN A 70 -22.87 -38.91 10.28
C GLN A 70 -21.95 -38.41 9.15
N PRO A 71 -21.44 -39.32 8.29
CA PRO A 71 -20.69 -38.94 7.09
C PRO A 71 -21.45 -37.92 6.22
N VAL A 72 -20.84 -36.75 5.96
CA VAL A 72 -21.48 -35.69 5.17
C VAL A 72 -20.81 -35.60 3.78
N PRO A 73 -21.51 -35.89 2.68
CA PRO A 73 -20.97 -35.70 1.34
C PRO A 73 -20.88 -34.21 1.00
N ILE A 74 -19.74 -33.80 0.45
CA ILE A 74 -19.48 -32.43 0.00
C ILE A 74 -19.06 -32.46 -1.45
N SER A 75 -19.64 -31.56 -2.24
CA SER A 75 -19.20 -31.26 -3.60
C SER A 75 -18.75 -29.81 -3.68
N PHE A 76 -17.49 -29.55 -4.00
CA PHE A 76 -16.96 -28.22 -4.22
C PHE A 76 -17.21 -27.74 -5.65
N ASN A 77 -17.14 -26.42 -5.84
CA ASN A 77 -16.94 -25.84 -7.16
C ASN A 77 -15.64 -26.37 -7.77
N SER A 78 -15.70 -26.84 -9.02
CA SER A 78 -14.56 -27.48 -9.68
C SER A 78 -13.49 -26.52 -10.17
N LYS A 79 -13.78 -25.22 -10.25
CA LYS A 79 -12.80 -24.19 -10.62
C LYS A 79 -12.12 -23.64 -9.37
N ASP A 80 -12.94 -23.16 -8.44
CA ASP A 80 -12.49 -22.44 -7.26
C ASP A 80 -13.11 -23.10 -6.01
N PRO A 81 -12.56 -24.21 -5.51
CA PRO A 81 -13.17 -24.95 -4.40
C PRO A 81 -13.19 -24.16 -3.10
N VAL A 82 -12.21 -23.28 -2.90
CA VAL A 82 -12.15 -22.31 -1.80
C VAL A 82 -11.64 -21.00 -2.36
N THR A 83 -12.28 -19.90 -1.99
CA THR A 83 -11.83 -18.54 -2.31
C THR A 83 -11.33 -17.86 -1.04
N ILE A 84 -10.29 -17.07 -1.18
CA ILE A 84 -9.71 -16.25 -0.12
C ILE A 84 -9.82 -14.79 -0.55
N ASP A 85 -10.61 -14.03 0.20
CA ASP A 85 -10.81 -12.60 -0.01
C ASP A 85 -10.05 -11.81 1.06
N PHE A 86 -9.41 -10.72 0.65
CA PHE A 86 -8.69 -9.80 1.53
C PHE A 86 -9.46 -8.50 1.58
N TYR A 87 -9.77 -8.07 2.80
CA TYR A 87 -10.45 -6.82 3.09
C TYR A 87 -9.53 -5.90 3.88
N LEU A 88 -9.58 -4.62 3.55
CA LEU A 88 -9.03 -3.56 4.38
C LEU A 88 -10.18 -2.65 4.82
N GLY A 89 -10.47 -2.66 6.12
CA GLY A 89 -11.71 -2.10 6.64
C GLY A 89 -12.91 -2.83 6.05
N SER A 90 -13.79 -2.10 5.35
CA SER A 90 -14.96 -2.67 4.67
C SER A 90 -14.76 -2.90 3.17
N LYS A 91 -13.56 -2.62 2.62
CA LYS A 91 -13.29 -2.70 1.18
C LYS A 91 -12.53 -3.98 0.85
N GLU A 92 -13.07 -4.77 -0.09
CA GLU A 92 -12.33 -5.87 -0.71
C GLU A 92 -11.20 -5.30 -1.56
N VAL A 93 -9.98 -5.76 -1.34
CA VAL A 93 -8.77 -5.29 -2.04
C VAL A 93 -8.15 -6.37 -2.93
N MET A 94 -8.41 -7.64 -2.64
CA MET A 94 -7.93 -8.77 -3.44
C MET A 94 -8.79 -10.00 -3.19
N THR A 95 -8.93 -10.83 -4.22
CA THR A 95 -9.59 -12.12 -4.16
C THR A 95 -8.74 -13.12 -4.92
N THR A 96 -8.42 -14.26 -4.31
CA THR A 96 -7.58 -15.30 -4.92
C THR A 96 -8.15 -16.70 -4.65
N PRO A 97 -8.20 -17.57 -5.66
CA PRO A 97 -8.57 -18.96 -5.46
C PRO A 97 -7.46 -19.73 -4.76
N ILE A 98 -7.83 -20.67 -3.91
CA ILE A 98 -6.88 -21.43 -3.08
C ILE A 98 -5.82 -22.21 -3.88
N ASN A 99 -6.10 -22.57 -5.13
CA ASN A 99 -5.17 -23.26 -6.02
C ASN A 99 -3.95 -22.40 -6.42
N GLU A 100 -4.01 -21.08 -6.24
CA GLU A 100 -2.86 -20.17 -6.38
C GLU A 100 -1.98 -20.17 -5.12
N LEU A 101 -2.52 -20.57 -3.97
CA LEU A 101 -1.87 -20.50 -2.65
C LEU A 101 -1.35 -21.85 -2.15
N THR A 102 -1.79 -22.96 -2.75
CA THR A 102 -1.33 -24.29 -2.38
C THR A 102 -1.17 -25.22 -3.57
N LYS A 103 -0.21 -26.14 -3.46
CA LYS A 103 -0.05 -27.27 -4.40
C LYS A 103 -0.91 -28.47 -4.01
N GLN A 104 -1.56 -28.43 -2.85
CA GLN A 104 -2.46 -29.48 -2.40
C GLN A 104 -3.65 -29.56 -3.34
N GLN A 105 -3.92 -30.76 -3.86
CA GLN A 105 -5.15 -31.00 -4.61
C GLN A 105 -6.32 -31.09 -3.64
N ILE A 106 -7.28 -30.19 -3.80
CA ILE A 106 -8.53 -30.21 -3.03
C ILE A 106 -9.50 -31.13 -3.77
N PRO A 107 -10.07 -32.16 -3.11
CA PRO A 107 -11.01 -33.06 -3.75
C PRO A 107 -12.28 -32.30 -4.15
N ILE A 108 -12.72 -32.46 -5.40
CA ILE A 108 -13.97 -31.84 -5.88
C ILE A 108 -15.19 -32.49 -5.21
N GLU A 109 -15.12 -33.80 -4.96
CA GLU A 109 -16.14 -34.54 -4.24
C GLU A 109 -15.47 -35.32 -3.11
N THR A 110 -16.04 -35.26 -1.92
CA THR A 110 -15.53 -35.97 -0.75
C THR A 110 -16.66 -36.29 0.23
N THR A 111 -16.36 -37.08 1.25
CA THR A 111 -17.25 -37.31 2.38
C THR A 111 -16.49 -37.02 3.66
N ILE A 112 -16.98 -36.08 4.45
CA ILE A 112 -16.37 -35.72 5.72
C ILE A 112 -16.81 -36.72 6.77
N LEU A 113 -15.84 -37.32 7.47
CA LEU A 113 -16.07 -38.29 8.52
C LEU A 113 -15.67 -37.69 9.86
N LYS A 114 -16.34 -38.12 10.93
CA LYS A 114 -16.10 -37.63 12.29
C LYS A 114 -14.62 -37.68 12.73
N ASP A 115 -13.94 -38.77 12.40
CA ASP A 115 -12.55 -39.00 12.79
C ASP A 115 -11.55 -38.74 11.64
N ALA A 116 -12.02 -38.18 10.51
CA ALA A 116 -11.18 -37.84 9.36
C ALA A 116 -11.66 -36.53 8.72
N PRO A 117 -11.34 -35.38 9.34
CA PRO A 117 -11.66 -34.07 8.78
C PRO A 117 -10.87 -33.82 7.50
N LEU A 118 -11.44 -33.00 6.60
CA LEU A 118 -10.70 -32.49 5.45
C LEU A 118 -9.85 -31.30 5.89
N ASN A 119 -8.53 -31.47 5.87
CA ASN A 119 -7.57 -30.41 6.18
C ASN A 119 -6.98 -29.85 4.89
N ILE A 120 -6.99 -28.52 4.77
CA ILE A 120 -6.43 -27.77 3.65
C ILE A 120 -5.42 -26.79 4.22
N SER A 121 -4.16 -26.92 3.78
CA SER A 121 -3.07 -26.04 4.20
C SER A 121 -2.60 -25.18 3.02
N PHE A 122 -2.43 -23.89 3.24
CA PHE A 122 -1.90 -22.95 2.27
C PHE A 122 -1.04 -21.87 2.92
N ASP A 123 -0.14 -21.29 2.11
CA ASP A 123 0.78 -20.25 2.56
C ASP A 123 0.35 -18.90 1.96
N LEU A 124 0.35 -17.87 2.79
CA LEU A 124 0.12 -16.49 2.38
C LEU A 124 1.45 -15.75 2.43
N ASP A 125 2.03 -15.48 1.26
CA ASP A 125 3.27 -14.71 1.09
C ASP A 125 2.93 -13.33 0.52
N GLN A 126 3.20 -12.27 1.27
CA GLN A 126 2.82 -10.90 0.92
C GLN A 126 3.31 -10.49 -0.48
N LYS A 127 4.55 -10.86 -0.82
CA LYS A 127 5.18 -10.51 -2.10
C LYS A 127 4.52 -11.22 -3.27
N THR A 128 4.20 -12.51 -3.10
CA THR A 128 3.50 -13.31 -4.12
C THR A 128 2.07 -12.82 -4.33
N LEU A 129 1.38 -12.43 -3.25
CA LEU A 129 0.07 -11.79 -3.28
C LEU A 129 0.13 -10.36 -3.84
N ASN A 130 1.33 -9.78 -3.93
CA ASN A 130 1.59 -8.42 -4.37
C ASN A 130 0.82 -7.36 -3.55
N LEU A 131 0.62 -7.60 -2.26
CA LEU A 131 -0.10 -6.70 -1.34
C LEU A 131 0.86 -5.76 -0.61
N PRO A 132 0.49 -4.48 -0.39
CA PRO A 132 1.27 -3.58 0.44
C PRO A 132 1.21 -3.97 1.93
N ASN A 133 1.97 -3.28 2.77
CA ASN A 133 1.87 -3.40 4.22
C ASN A 133 0.49 -2.96 4.69
N GLY A 134 -0.05 -3.65 5.70
CA GLY A 134 -1.34 -3.31 6.27
C GLY A 134 -1.96 -4.42 7.11
N ASP A 135 -3.01 -4.06 7.82
CA ASP A 135 -3.86 -4.97 8.58
C ASP A 135 -5.04 -5.40 7.71
N TYR A 136 -5.09 -6.69 7.39
CA TYR A 136 -6.09 -7.27 6.51
C TYR A 136 -7.04 -8.16 7.29
N GLN A 137 -8.32 -8.09 6.93
CA GLN A 137 -9.28 -9.11 7.28
C GLN A 137 -9.33 -10.14 6.15
N LEU A 138 -8.97 -11.37 6.49
CA LEU A 138 -9.11 -12.52 5.62
C LEU A 138 -10.55 -13.03 5.70
N VAL A 139 -11.14 -13.35 4.56
CA VAL A 139 -12.42 -14.06 4.46
C VAL A 139 -12.22 -15.30 3.62
N ILE A 140 -12.43 -16.48 4.20
CA ILE A 140 -12.28 -17.78 3.54
C ILE A 140 -13.66 -18.33 3.25
N VAL A 141 -13.94 -18.55 1.97
CA VAL A 141 -15.24 -19.01 1.47
C VAL A 141 -15.08 -20.40 0.85
N PRO A 142 -15.50 -21.48 1.55
CA PRO A 142 -15.59 -22.79 0.93
C PRO A 142 -16.76 -22.83 -0.06
N ASN A 143 -16.48 -22.93 -1.35
CA ASN A 143 -17.50 -22.89 -2.41
C ASN A 143 -18.14 -24.28 -2.59
N ILE A 144 -18.92 -24.69 -1.59
CA ILE A 144 -19.64 -25.97 -1.57
C ILE A 144 -20.96 -25.80 -2.33
N LYS A 145 -21.23 -26.71 -3.27
CA LYS A 145 -22.50 -26.80 -3.97
C LYS A 145 -23.60 -27.28 -3.03
N ASP A 146 -24.79 -26.73 -3.19
CA ASP A 146 -25.97 -27.08 -2.41
C ASP A 146 -25.76 -26.93 -0.89
N LEU A 147 -24.91 -25.98 -0.47
CA LEU A 147 -24.59 -25.72 0.94
C LEU A 147 -25.85 -25.45 1.78
N GLU A 148 -26.89 -24.85 1.20
CA GLU A 148 -28.19 -24.62 1.86
C GLU A 148 -28.88 -25.91 2.32
N SER A 149 -28.56 -27.04 1.68
CA SER A 149 -29.10 -28.37 2.05
C SER A 149 -28.32 -29.03 3.19
N ILE A 150 -27.16 -28.47 3.55
CA ILE A 150 -26.29 -28.97 4.62
C ILE A 150 -26.44 -28.07 5.84
N ARG A 151 -26.67 -28.65 7.01
CA ARG A 151 -26.77 -27.89 8.25
C ARG A 151 -25.36 -27.52 8.73
N ILE A 152 -25.09 -26.22 8.83
CA ILE A 152 -23.82 -25.70 9.38
C ILE A 152 -24.04 -25.34 10.85
N GLU A 153 -23.15 -25.82 11.72
CA GLU A 153 -23.29 -25.62 13.18
C GLU A 153 -23.26 -24.15 13.60
N ASP A 154 -22.46 -23.32 12.90
CA ASP A 154 -22.23 -21.91 13.24
C ASP A 154 -23.01 -20.89 12.38
N GLU A 155 -23.95 -21.33 11.52
CA GLU A 155 -24.67 -20.52 10.49
C GLU A 155 -23.77 -19.73 9.51
N ALA A 156 -22.47 -19.60 9.77
CA ALA A 156 -21.50 -18.89 8.95
C ALA A 156 -21.08 -19.75 7.76
N THR A 157 -21.34 -19.24 6.55
CA THR A 157 -20.89 -19.87 5.28
C THR A 157 -19.47 -19.44 4.90
N TYR A 158 -18.80 -18.67 5.75
CA TYR A 158 -17.45 -18.14 5.56
C TYR A 158 -16.75 -17.95 6.90
N TYR A 159 -15.43 -17.90 6.87
CA TYR A 159 -14.58 -17.72 8.05
C TYR A 159 -13.79 -16.44 7.93
N THR A 160 -13.64 -15.74 9.05
CA THR A 160 -12.87 -14.51 9.07
C THR A 160 -11.82 -14.50 10.17
N THR A 161 -10.67 -13.93 9.85
CA THR A 161 -9.56 -13.72 10.77
C THR A 161 -8.75 -12.51 10.32
N SER A 162 -7.92 -11.96 11.20
CA SER A 162 -7.09 -10.81 10.89
C SER A 162 -5.63 -11.22 10.77
N ILE A 163 -4.94 -10.68 9.77
CA ILE A 163 -3.50 -10.82 9.57
C ILE A 163 -2.90 -9.44 9.31
N SER A 164 -1.61 -9.29 9.61
CA SER A 164 -0.89 -8.03 9.43
C SER A 164 0.34 -8.27 8.58
N PHE A 165 0.36 -7.75 7.36
CA PHE A 165 1.55 -7.83 6.53
C PHE A 165 2.47 -6.64 6.79
N PHE A 166 3.73 -6.95 7.06
CA PHE A 166 4.78 -5.97 7.25
C PHE A 166 6.10 -6.43 6.65
N SER A 167 6.48 -5.80 5.54
CA SER A 167 7.82 -5.86 4.95
C SER A 167 8.73 -4.85 5.65
N SER A 168 9.82 -5.32 6.24
CA SER A 168 10.83 -4.43 6.85
C SER A 168 11.58 -3.66 5.78
N PHE A 169 11.80 -2.37 6.00
CA PHE A 169 12.64 -1.53 5.15
C PHE A 169 13.39 -0.48 5.96
N GLU A 170 14.44 0.07 5.36
CA GLU A 170 15.17 1.20 5.89
C GLU A 170 14.69 2.49 5.21
N TYR A 171 14.41 3.52 6.00
CA TYR A 171 14.10 4.87 5.50
C TYR A 171 15.03 5.90 6.15
N LEU A 172 15.41 6.91 5.36
CA LEU A 172 16.30 8.01 5.70
C LEU A 172 15.39 9.21 5.45
N PRO A 173 15.02 9.93 6.49
CA PRO A 173 14.22 11.13 6.34
C PRO A 173 14.90 12.12 5.39
N SER A 174 14.08 12.96 4.77
CA SER A 174 14.58 14.10 4.01
C SER A 174 15.50 14.98 4.89
N LEU A 175 16.54 15.55 4.29
CA LEU A 175 17.42 16.46 5.04
C LEU A 175 16.80 17.85 5.08
N ASN A 176 16.78 18.46 6.26
CA ASN A 176 16.32 19.83 6.46
C ASN A 176 17.37 20.87 6.04
N SER A 177 18.65 20.48 6.05
CA SER A 177 19.77 21.34 5.71
C SER A 177 21.00 20.52 5.35
N ILE A 178 22.00 21.19 4.77
CA ILE A 178 23.33 20.64 4.53
C ILE A 178 24.38 21.64 5.04
N ASP A 179 25.58 21.16 5.30
CA ASP A 179 26.69 22.03 5.68
C ASP A 179 27.02 23.04 4.57
N ASN A 180 27.37 24.27 4.96
CA ASN A 180 27.70 25.37 4.03
C ASN A 180 28.91 25.08 3.11
N ASN A 181 29.75 24.09 3.44
CA ASN A 181 30.90 23.66 2.63
C ASN A 181 30.57 22.49 1.68
N LYS A 182 29.29 22.15 1.53
CA LYS A 182 28.78 21.10 0.66
C LYS A 182 27.78 21.67 -0.35
N THR A 183 27.47 20.88 -1.37
CA THR A 183 26.41 21.14 -2.34
C THR A 183 25.54 19.89 -2.45
N ALA A 184 24.23 20.05 -2.36
CA ALA A 184 23.27 18.98 -2.62
C ALA A 184 22.84 19.03 -4.08
N LEU A 185 22.99 17.92 -4.78
CA LEU A 185 22.52 17.73 -6.15
C LEU A 185 21.26 16.87 -6.11
N LYS A 186 20.19 17.33 -6.77
CA LYS A 186 18.99 16.54 -7.00
C LYS A 186 19.14 15.79 -8.32
N LEU A 187 19.38 14.49 -8.24
CA LEU A 187 19.65 13.63 -9.39
C LEU A 187 18.48 12.65 -9.57
N TYR A 188 18.01 12.46 -10.79
CA TYR A 188 16.93 11.53 -11.07
C TYR A 188 17.47 10.25 -11.71
N PHE A 189 17.16 9.12 -11.09
CA PHE A 189 17.53 7.79 -11.56
C PHE A 189 16.28 6.91 -11.64
N SER A 190 16.30 5.90 -12.49
CA SER A 190 15.19 4.94 -12.55
C SER A 190 15.34 3.86 -11.48
N ASP A 191 14.23 3.26 -11.06
CA ASP A 191 14.26 1.93 -10.48
C ASP A 191 14.78 0.88 -11.51
N LYS A 192 14.98 -0.35 -11.05
CA LYS A 192 15.56 -1.42 -11.88
C LYS A 192 14.66 -1.84 -13.05
N ASP A 193 13.36 -1.72 -12.86
CA ASP A 193 12.36 -2.07 -13.87
C ASP A 193 12.02 -0.91 -14.80
N TYR A 194 12.64 0.25 -14.62
CA TYR A 194 12.39 1.48 -15.39
C TYR A 194 10.95 2.01 -15.31
N ASN A 195 10.24 1.67 -14.22
CA ASN A 195 8.86 2.07 -13.98
C ASN A 195 8.76 3.44 -13.31
N HIS A 196 9.75 3.81 -12.49
CA HIS A 196 9.70 5.03 -11.68
C HIS A 196 10.99 5.83 -11.79
N MET A 197 10.86 7.15 -11.99
CA MET A 197 11.97 8.09 -11.86
C MET A 197 12.04 8.62 -10.42
N ILE A 198 13.10 8.25 -9.72
CA ILE A 198 13.30 8.51 -8.30
C ILE A 198 14.31 9.66 -8.15
N PRO A 199 13.92 10.79 -7.51
CA PRO A 199 14.87 11.83 -7.16
C PRO A 199 15.75 11.35 -6.01
N ILE A 200 17.06 11.58 -6.10
CA ILE A 200 18.07 11.26 -5.10
C ILE A 200 18.85 12.54 -4.78
N THR A 201 18.98 12.85 -3.50
CA THR A 201 19.88 13.91 -3.07
C THR A 201 21.27 13.34 -2.82
N ARG A 202 22.21 13.71 -3.70
CA ARG A 202 23.64 13.45 -3.51
C ARG A 202 24.33 14.68 -2.96
N VAL A 203 24.93 14.57 -1.79
CA VAL A 203 25.69 15.68 -1.18
C VAL A 203 27.17 15.52 -1.51
N ILE A 204 27.73 16.52 -2.18
CA ILE A 204 29.13 16.58 -2.62
C ILE A 204 29.87 17.72 -1.92
N PRO A 205 31.22 17.75 -1.97
CA PRO A 205 31.97 18.95 -1.61
C PRO A 205 31.47 20.17 -2.40
N TYR A 206 31.52 21.35 -1.79
CA TYR A 206 31.06 22.58 -2.43
C TYR A 206 31.61 22.74 -3.85
N THR A 207 30.73 23.10 -4.79
CA THR A 207 31.06 23.40 -6.18
C THR A 207 30.48 24.75 -6.57
N SER A 208 31.26 25.57 -7.27
CA SER A 208 30.78 26.79 -7.93
C SER A 208 30.21 26.51 -9.33
N THR A 209 30.20 25.24 -9.76
CA THR A 209 29.74 24.80 -11.08
C THR A 209 28.65 23.72 -10.97
N PRO A 210 27.53 23.99 -10.28
CA PRO A 210 26.51 22.99 -9.98
C PRO A 210 25.96 22.31 -11.23
N LEU A 211 25.80 23.06 -12.33
CA LEU A 211 25.35 22.54 -13.62
C LEU A 211 26.26 21.41 -14.14
N ARG A 212 27.59 21.62 -14.13
CA ARG A 212 28.55 20.60 -14.57
C ARG A 212 28.62 19.45 -13.57
N SER A 213 28.60 19.75 -12.27
CA SER A 213 28.63 18.73 -11.23
C SER A 213 27.41 17.81 -11.26
N THR A 214 26.21 18.32 -11.55
CA THR A 214 24.99 17.51 -11.78
C THR A 214 25.20 16.53 -12.92
N LEU A 215 25.70 17.02 -14.07
CA LEU A 215 25.96 16.18 -15.24
C LEU A 215 27.01 15.10 -14.96
N ASP A 216 28.13 15.46 -14.33
CA ASP A 216 29.20 14.52 -13.98
C ASP A 216 28.68 13.44 -13.02
N ASN A 217 27.82 13.80 -12.06
CA ASN A 217 27.26 12.84 -11.11
C ASN A 217 26.18 11.94 -11.71
N LEU A 218 25.41 12.40 -12.70
CA LEU A 218 24.58 11.50 -13.51
C LEU A 218 25.44 10.51 -14.32
N GLN A 219 26.60 10.95 -14.83
CA GLN A 219 27.55 10.07 -15.53
C GLN A 219 28.15 8.97 -14.65
N LEU A 220 28.17 9.16 -13.32
CA LEU A 220 28.60 8.15 -12.36
C LEU A 220 27.55 7.08 -12.10
N GLY A 221 26.25 7.36 -12.35
CA GLY A 221 25.15 6.49 -11.95
C GLY A 221 24.77 6.64 -10.46
N ALA A 222 23.79 5.86 -10.02
CA ALA A 222 23.32 5.85 -8.63
C ALA A 222 24.24 5.03 -7.70
N ASP A 223 24.21 5.30 -6.40
CA ASP A 223 24.89 4.47 -5.41
C ASP A 223 24.26 3.05 -5.37
N PRO A 224 25.06 1.96 -5.50
CA PRO A 224 24.54 0.59 -5.48
C PRO A 224 23.74 0.21 -4.23
N ASN A 225 24.00 0.84 -3.08
CA ASN A 225 23.28 0.55 -1.83
C ASN A 225 21.83 1.04 -1.87
N LEU A 226 21.48 1.92 -2.82
CA LEU A 226 20.10 2.36 -3.02
C LEU A 226 19.21 1.28 -3.63
N GLY A 227 19.77 0.20 -4.20
CA GLY A 227 18.99 -0.89 -4.78
C GLY A 227 18.24 -0.53 -6.08
N ILE A 228 18.59 0.59 -6.72
CA ILE A 228 18.03 1.07 -7.99
C ILE A 228 19.01 0.84 -9.16
N SER A 229 18.69 1.30 -10.38
CA SER A 229 19.60 1.18 -11.52
C SER A 229 20.91 1.94 -11.27
N THR A 230 22.04 1.24 -11.31
CA THR A 230 23.37 1.80 -11.05
C THR A 230 24.05 2.34 -12.31
N ASP A 231 23.56 1.97 -13.48
CA ASP A 231 24.14 2.43 -14.74
C ASP A 231 23.90 3.93 -14.90
N SER A 232 24.82 4.59 -15.60
CA SER A 232 24.59 5.99 -15.94
C SER A 232 23.36 6.11 -16.83
N PRO A 233 22.36 6.94 -16.45
CA PRO A 233 21.19 7.14 -17.29
C PRO A 233 21.52 7.94 -18.56
N ILE A 234 22.69 8.59 -18.65
CA ILE A 234 23.01 9.54 -19.72
C ILE A 234 24.29 9.18 -20.48
N PRO A 235 24.45 9.62 -21.74
CA PRO A 235 25.66 9.40 -22.50
C PRO A 235 26.88 10.10 -21.88
N LYS A 236 28.05 9.46 -22.06
CA LYS A 236 29.33 10.03 -21.65
C LYS A 236 29.72 11.20 -22.53
N GLY A 237 30.45 12.15 -21.97
CA GLY A 237 31.05 13.26 -22.74
C GLY A 237 30.08 14.35 -23.18
N ALA A 238 28.85 14.39 -22.62
CA ALA A 238 27.92 15.48 -22.88
C ALA A 238 28.55 16.85 -22.52
N GLY A 239 28.40 17.82 -23.42
CA GLY A 239 28.73 19.22 -23.24
C GLY A 239 27.55 19.99 -22.65
N LEU A 240 27.84 21.15 -22.06
CA LEU A 240 26.83 21.90 -21.30
C LEU A 240 27.11 23.40 -21.34
N SER A 241 26.09 24.22 -21.56
CA SER A 241 26.15 25.67 -21.36
C SER A 241 24.80 26.19 -20.84
N LEU A 242 24.82 27.33 -20.15
CA LEU A 242 23.60 27.99 -19.67
C LEU A 242 23.43 29.32 -20.39
N ASN A 243 22.27 29.53 -21.00
CA ASN A 243 21.91 30.81 -21.62
C ASN A 243 20.46 31.12 -21.31
N ASN A 244 20.15 32.32 -20.79
CA ASN A 244 18.78 32.74 -20.46
C ASN A 244 17.99 31.71 -19.62
N ARG A 245 18.64 31.05 -18.66
CA ARG A 245 18.06 29.97 -17.82
C ARG A 245 17.71 28.67 -18.57
N THR A 246 18.10 28.56 -19.84
CA THR A 246 18.05 27.33 -20.65
C THR A 246 19.39 26.60 -20.59
N ALA A 247 19.40 25.37 -20.08
CA ALA A 247 20.56 24.49 -20.11
C ALA A 247 20.68 23.83 -21.49
N ASN A 248 21.71 24.19 -22.25
CA ASN A 248 21.99 23.63 -23.57
C ASN A 248 22.89 22.40 -23.38
N VAL A 249 22.34 21.22 -23.67
CA VAL A 249 23.02 19.93 -23.54
C VAL A 249 23.49 19.47 -24.92
N TYR A 250 24.80 19.32 -25.07
CA TYR A 250 25.42 18.91 -26.34
C TYR A 250 25.79 17.44 -26.26
N LEU A 251 25.09 16.61 -27.02
CA LEU A 251 25.29 15.17 -27.09
C LEU A 251 26.18 14.84 -28.30
N TYR A 252 27.24 14.08 -28.03
CA TYR A 252 28.25 13.68 -29.01
C TYR A 252 28.47 12.18 -28.96
N GLY A 253 29.01 11.62 -30.05
CA GLY A 253 29.45 10.24 -30.10
C GLY A 253 28.34 9.24 -30.44
N ASP A 254 28.46 8.02 -29.94
CA ASP A 254 27.51 6.94 -30.18
C ASP A 254 26.30 7.06 -29.25
N LEU A 255 25.14 7.34 -29.85
CA LEU A 255 23.85 7.47 -29.16
C LEU A 255 22.91 6.30 -29.49
N ALA A 256 23.40 5.23 -30.14
CA ALA A 256 22.58 4.13 -30.64
C ALA A 256 21.68 3.51 -29.56
N THR A 257 22.18 3.37 -28.33
CA THR A 257 21.39 2.86 -27.20
C THR A 257 20.14 3.72 -26.92
N TYR A 258 20.27 5.05 -27.00
CA TYR A 258 19.18 5.99 -26.71
C TYR A 258 18.28 6.26 -27.92
N GLU A 259 18.70 5.87 -29.13
CA GLU A 259 17.86 5.97 -30.33
C GLU A 259 17.08 4.68 -30.59
N SER A 260 17.67 3.52 -30.25
CA SER A 260 17.09 2.21 -30.54
C SER A 260 16.24 1.63 -29.41
N ASN A 261 16.46 2.04 -28.15
CA ASN A 261 15.75 1.52 -26.98
C ASN A 261 14.93 2.62 -26.30
N SER A 262 13.60 2.51 -26.37
CA SER A 262 12.65 3.47 -25.82
C SER A 262 12.81 3.70 -24.31
N SER A 263 13.11 2.65 -23.54
CA SER A 263 13.25 2.74 -22.09
C SER A 263 14.52 3.49 -21.71
N ASN A 264 15.66 3.14 -22.31
CA ASN A 264 16.91 3.88 -22.09
C ASN A 264 16.78 5.34 -22.55
N ALA A 265 16.08 5.59 -23.65
CA ALA A 265 15.83 6.92 -24.17
C ALA A 265 14.99 7.78 -23.21
N ALA A 266 13.89 7.22 -22.70
CA ALA A 266 13.01 7.89 -21.75
C ALA A 266 13.75 8.22 -20.46
N VAL A 267 14.48 7.25 -19.90
CA VAL A 267 15.27 7.43 -18.67
C VAL A 267 16.34 8.50 -18.86
N ALA A 268 17.07 8.48 -19.97
CA ALA A 268 18.09 9.49 -20.25
C ALA A 268 17.49 10.89 -20.34
N TYR A 269 16.41 11.05 -21.12
CA TYR A 269 15.69 12.30 -21.26
C TYR A 269 15.17 12.81 -19.90
N GLU A 270 14.50 11.96 -19.13
CA GLU A 270 13.92 12.34 -17.83
C GLU A 270 15.01 12.64 -16.80
N SER A 271 16.11 11.88 -16.76
CA SER A 271 17.26 12.17 -15.91
C SER A 271 17.89 13.52 -16.23
N PHE A 272 18.09 13.86 -17.51
CA PHE A 272 18.59 15.16 -17.91
C PHE A 272 17.66 16.29 -17.48
N VAL A 273 16.40 16.23 -17.91
CA VAL A 273 15.44 17.32 -17.73
C VAL A 273 15.16 17.55 -16.24
N ASN A 274 14.84 16.50 -15.48
CA ASN A 274 14.48 16.66 -14.08
C ASN A 274 15.67 17.05 -13.19
N SER A 275 16.87 16.54 -13.47
CA SER A 275 18.04 16.86 -12.64
C SER A 275 18.60 18.26 -12.93
N LEU A 276 18.65 18.67 -14.21
CA LEU A 276 19.16 19.99 -14.58
C LEU A 276 18.18 21.10 -14.17
N CYS A 277 16.88 20.92 -14.39
CA CYS A 277 15.86 21.87 -13.92
C CYS A 277 15.63 21.80 -12.39
N GLY A 278 16.28 20.87 -11.68
CA GLY A 278 16.38 20.89 -10.23
C GLY A 278 17.32 21.98 -9.70
N ILE A 279 18.05 22.66 -10.58
CA ILE A 279 18.94 23.78 -10.26
C ILE A 279 18.17 25.09 -10.43
N ASN A 280 18.18 25.95 -9.42
CA ASN A 280 17.39 27.19 -9.38
C ASN A 280 17.63 28.14 -10.58
N GLU A 281 18.80 28.07 -11.20
CA GLU A 281 19.16 28.88 -12.37
C GLU A 281 18.67 28.31 -13.71
N VAL A 282 18.05 27.12 -13.72
CA VAL A 282 17.64 26.40 -14.94
C VAL A 282 16.13 26.20 -14.97
N ASP A 283 15.46 26.80 -15.95
CA ASP A 283 14.02 26.61 -16.16
C ASP A 283 13.72 25.47 -17.13
N GLU A 284 14.61 25.26 -18.11
CA GLU A 284 14.39 24.35 -19.25
C GLU A 284 15.72 23.81 -19.81
N VAL A 285 15.63 22.74 -20.60
CA VAL A 285 16.76 22.04 -21.22
C VAL A 285 16.58 21.97 -22.73
N GLN A 286 17.55 22.46 -23.50
CA GLN A 286 17.60 22.28 -24.96
C GLN A 286 18.67 21.26 -25.32
N PHE A 287 18.32 20.28 -26.15
CA PHE A 287 19.26 19.27 -26.63
C PHE A 287 19.84 19.62 -28.00
N TYR A 288 21.12 19.33 -28.17
CA TYR A 288 21.86 19.44 -29.43
C TYR A 288 22.55 18.10 -29.73
N PHE A 289 22.20 17.50 -30.86
CA PHE A 289 22.77 16.24 -31.32
C PHE A 289 23.83 16.58 -32.38
N ASN A 290 25.11 16.32 -32.06
CA ASN A 290 26.24 16.71 -32.91
C ASN A 290 26.19 18.20 -33.30
N ASN A 291 25.98 19.08 -32.31
CA ASN A 291 25.87 20.54 -32.46
C ASN A 291 24.66 21.04 -33.27
N LYS A 292 23.63 20.22 -33.46
CA LYS A 292 22.42 20.62 -34.16
C LYS A 292 21.18 20.27 -33.35
N ILE A 293 20.20 21.15 -33.41
CA ILE A 293 18.83 20.79 -33.04
C ILE A 293 18.29 19.90 -34.16
N VAL A 294 17.68 18.79 -33.78
CA VAL A 294 17.06 17.81 -34.69
C VAL A 294 15.56 17.79 -34.42
N PRO A 295 14.71 17.41 -35.40
CA PRO A 295 13.27 17.32 -35.18
C PRO A 295 12.91 16.31 -34.11
N ASP A 296 13.60 15.17 -34.10
CA ASP A 296 13.41 14.09 -33.14
C ASP A 296 14.73 13.47 -32.68
N GLY A 297 14.74 12.97 -31.45
CA GLY A 297 15.85 12.26 -30.82
C GLY A 297 15.35 11.53 -29.56
N PHE A 298 16.21 10.77 -28.89
CA PHE A 298 15.79 9.91 -27.76
C PHE A 298 14.59 9.04 -28.15
N HIS A 299 14.74 8.25 -29.23
CA HIS A 299 13.70 7.33 -29.71
C HIS A 299 12.42 8.04 -30.19
N GLY A 300 12.60 9.03 -31.07
CA GLY A 300 11.48 9.68 -31.77
C GLY A 300 10.75 10.76 -30.97
N ARG A 301 11.28 11.18 -29.81
CA ARG A 301 10.73 12.31 -29.06
C ARG A 301 11.11 13.61 -29.78
N VAL A 302 10.16 14.55 -29.86
CA VAL A 302 10.38 15.88 -30.47
C VAL A 302 11.46 16.64 -29.70
N MET A 303 12.42 17.24 -30.40
CA MET A 303 13.62 17.91 -29.83
C MET A 303 13.84 19.35 -30.32
N ASP A 304 12.92 19.90 -31.11
CA ASP A 304 13.07 21.20 -31.76
C ASP A 304 12.80 22.41 -30.87
N GLU A 305 12.36 22.17 -29.63
CA GLU A 305 12.05 23.19 -28.62
C GLU A 305 12.68 22.82 -27.25
N PRO A 306 12.88 23.80 -26.34
CA PRO A 306 13.32 23.52 -24.98
C PRO A 306 12.31 22.69 -24.18
N HIS A 307 12.84 21.84 -23.31
CA HIS A 307 12.06 20.89 -22.51
C HIS A 307 12.03 21.28 -21.04
N THR A 308 10.87 21.12 -20.42
CA THR A 308 10.67 21.33 -18.99
C THR A 308 10.25 20.04 -18.30
N PRO A 309 10.51 19.90 -16.98
CA PRO A 309 9.95 18.82 -16.20
C PRO A 309 8.43 18.81 -16.30
N LEU A 310 7.86 17.61 -16.30
CA LEU A 310 6.40 17.45 -16.25
C LEU A 310 5.87 18.11 -14.97
N ARG A 311 5.01 19.12 -15.13
CA ARG A 311 4.36 19.86 -14.03
C ARG A 311 3.07 19.19 -13.58
N GLY A 312 2.60 19.58 -12.41
CA GLY A 312 1.33 19.17 -11.83
C GLY A 312 1.46 18.26 -10.61
N PRO A 313 0.30 17.88 -10.01
CA PRO A 313 0.24 17.12 -8.78
C PRO A 313 1.01 15.79 -8.87
N ARG A 314 1.88 15.55 -7.88
CA ARG A 314 2.64 14.31 -7.71
C ARG A 314 2.24 13.63 -6.41
N LEU A 315 1.93 12.35 -6.48
CA LEU A 315 1.77 11.50 -5.32
C LEU A 315 3.13 10.90 -5.02
N TYR A 316 3.70 11.22 -3.86
CA TYR A 316 4.95 10.60 -3.42
C TYR A 316 4.63 9.34 -2.64
N ALA A 317 4.95 8.20 -3.23
CA ALA A 317 4.76 6.88 -2.63
C ALA A 317 6.11 6.20 -2.36
N GLY A 318 6.13 5.21 -1.49
CA GLY A 318 7.35 4.53 -1.09
C GLY A 318 7.69 3.37 -2.01
N VAL A 319 8.85 3.40 -2.67
CA VAL A 319 9.40 2.27 -3.43
C VAL A 319 10.35 1.49 -2.54
N ILE A 320 10.01 0.23 -2.24
CA ILE A 320 10.93 -0.72 -1.60
C ILE A 320 11.85 -1.29 -2.67
N THR A 321 13.14 -1.03 -2.52
CA THR A 321 14.18 -1.51 -3.45
C THR A 321 14.75 -2.86 -3.02
N GLU A 322 15.60 -3.46 -3.85
CA GLU A 322 16.21 -4.76 -3.55
C GLU A 322 17.12 -4.78 -2.32
N THR A 323 17.64 -3.62 -1.90
CA THR A 323 18.44 -3.49 -0.68
C THR A 323 17.58 -3.26 0.56
N ASN A 324 16.24 -3.40 0.43
CA ASN A 324 15.23 -3.01 1.42
C ASN A 324 15.29 -1.52 1.77
N ARG A 325 15.90 -0.71 0.90
CA ARG A 325 15.92 0.74 1.02
C ARG A 325 14.60 1.29 0.50
N MET A 326 13.91 2.06 1.32
CA MET A 326 12.70 2.80 0.93
C MET A 326 13.09 4.16 0.35
N LEU A 327 12.53 4.49 -0.81
CA LEU A 327 12.75 5.76 -1.50
C LEU A 327 11.39 6.35 -1.93
N LEU A 328 11.22 7.65 -1.77
CA LEU A 328 10.02 8.34 -2.24
C LEU A 328 10.09 8.58 -3.75
N ALA A 329 9.13 8.02 -4.49
CA ALA A 329 9.00 8.20 -5.92
C ALA A 329 7.79 9.11 -6.25
N PRO A 330 7.97 10.16 -7.07
CA PRO A 330 6.87 10.97 -7.57
C PRO A 330 6.09 10.21 -8.64
N ILE A 331 4.83 9.89 -8.35
CA ILE A 331 3.90 9.27 -9.29
C ILE A 331 2.98 10.34 -9.83
N ALA A 332 2.84 10.40 -11.16
CA ALA A 332 1.90 11.30 -11.79
C ALA A 332 0.48 10.97 -11.34
N SER A 333 -0.26 11.96 -10.84
CA SER A 333 -1.69 11.75 -10.59
C SER A 333 -2.41 11.58 -11.93
N VAL A 334 -3.02 10.42 -12.14
CA VAL A 334 -3.93 10.15 -13.27
C VAL A 334 -5.35 10.67 -13.02
N SER A 335 -5.62 11.20 -11.82
CA SER A 335 -6.95 11.69 -11.45
C SER A 335 -7.19 13.10 -12.00
N THR A 336 -8.37 13.32 -12.58
CA THR A 336 -8.85 14.66 -12.94
C THR A 336 -9.30 15.46 -11.71
N ASN A 337 -9.50 14.81 -10.56
CA ASN A 337 -9.87 15.48 -9.32
C ASN A 337 -8.61 15.87 -8.53
N THR A 338 -8.27 17.15 -8.59
CA THR A 338 -7.09 17.72 -7.93
C THR A 338 -7.41 18.36 -6.58
N SER A 339 -8.56 18.03 -5.96
CA SER A 339 -8.87 18.53 -4.61
C SER A 339 -7.92 17.93 -3.57
N ILE A 340 -7.63 18.68 -2.50
CA ILE A 340 -6.73 18.24 -1.43
C ILE A 340 -7.23 16.93 -0.80
N SER A 341 -8.54 16.80 -0.56
CA SER A 341 -9.11 15.56 -0.01
C SER A 341 -8.95 14.36 -0.93
N ALA A 342 -9.13 14.54 -2.25
CA ALA A 342 -8.91 13.47 -3.20
C ALA A 342 -7.42 13.05 -3.24
N ILE A 343 -6.52 14.03 -3.32
CA ILE A 343 -5.07 13.78 -3.33
C ILE A 343 -4.63 13.07 -2.04
N PHE A 344 -5.13 13.50 -0.88
CA PHE A 344 -4.84 12.86 0.40
C PHE A 344 -5.35 11.41 0.43
N ASN A 345 -6.56 11.14 -0.07
CA ASN A 345 -7.10 9.79 -0.10
C ASN A 345 -6.36 8.88 -1.09
N MET A 346 -5.87 9.41 -2.22
CA MET A 346 -5.06 8.64 -3.17
C MET A 346 -3.74 8.14 -2.57
N LEU A 347 -3.29 8.70 -1.44
CA LEU A 347 -2.13 8.22 -0.67
C LEU A 347 -2.44 7.00 0.21
N LYS A 348 -3.69 6.53 0.22
CA LYS A 348 -4.16 5.33 0.90
C LYS A 348 -4.35 4.18 -0.07
N TYR A 349 -4.24 2.95 0.41
CA TYR A 349 -4.35 1.78 -0.45
C TYR A 349 -5.74 1.64 -1.06
N THR A 350 -6.78 1.76 -0.22
CA THR A 350 -8.16 1.50 -0.60
C THR A 350 -8.64 2.47 -1.68
N ASP A 351 -8.13 3.70 -1.76
CA ASP A 351 -8.56 4.64 -2.79
C ASP A 351 -7.93 4.32 -4.17
N ASN A 352 -6.78 3.64 -4.21
CA ASN A 352 -6.07 3.31 -5.44
C ASN A 352 -5.39 1.93 -5.41
N ILE A 353 -6.21 0.89 -5.30
CA ILE A 353 -5.74 -0.51 -5.15
C ILE A 353 -4.79 -0.92 -6.28
N SER A 354 -5.03 -0.49 -7.51
CA SER A 354 -4.19 -0.86 -8.66
C SER A 354 -2.81 -0.18 -8.69
N MET A 355 -2.63 0.89 -7.92
CA MET A 355 -1.37 1.63 -7.87
C MET A 355 -0.37 1.00 -6.91
N TYR A 356 -0.85 0.56 -5.74
CA TYR A 356 0.02 0.05 -4.69
C TYR A 356 0.22 -1.46 -4.80
N SER A 357 1.32 -1.92 -4.22
CA SER A 357 1.77 -3.30 -4.32
C SER A 357 2.74 -3.63 -3.18
N TYR A 358 3.30 -4.84 -3.20
CA TYR A 358 4.41 -5.18 -2.30
C TYR A 358 5.61 -4.22 -2.46
N TYR A 359 5.90 -3.77 -3.67
CA TYR A 359 7.06 -2.92 -3.95
C TYR A 359 6.75 -1.43 -3.87
N LEU A 360 5.50 -1.04 -4.10
CA LEU A 360 5.05 0.34 -4.05
C LEU A 360 4.05 0.53 -2.91
N GLN A 361 4.52 1.12 -1.82
CA GLN A 361 3.81 1.23 -0.55
C GLN A 361 3.01 2.54 -0.46
N PRO A 362 1.76 2.47 0.03
CA PRO A 362 0.97 3.64 0.37
C PRO A 362 1.56 4.32 1.63
N PRO A 363 1.73 5.65 1.62
CA PRO A 363 2.31 6.32 2.77
C PRO A 363 1.33 6.59 3.91
N VAL A 364 0.02 6.65 3.64
CA VAL A 364 -0.98 7.05 4.63
C VAL A 364 -1.83 5.84 5.03
N PRO A 365 -1.83 5.48 6.32
CA PRO A 365 -2.73 4.45 6.84
C PRO A 365 -4.19 4.84 6.76
N GLU A 366 -5.04 3.83 6.81
CA GLU A 366 -6.45 3.93 6.43
C GLU A 366 -7.27 4.63 7.51
N GLU A 367 -6.89 4.39 8.75
CA GLU A 367 -7.40 5.03 9.96
C GLU A 367 -7.08 6.53 10.05
N VAL A 368 -6.06 7.04 9.35
CA VAL A 368 -5.72 8.47 9.36
C VAL A 368 -6.64 9.21 8.40
N THR A 369 -7.59 9.98 8.90
CA THR A 369 -8.58 10.68 8.06
C THR A 369 -8.36 12.18 8.06
N LEU A 370 -8.61 12.80 6.91
CA LEU A 370 -8.65 14.26 6.76
C LEU A 370 -10.07 14.75 7.09
N GLU A 371 -10.21 15.50 8.18
CA GLU A 371 -11.48 16.05 8.63
C GLU A 371 -11.79 17.38 7.93
N TYR A 372 -10.77 18.21 7.77
CA TYR A 372 -10.88 19.54 7.17
C TYR A 372 -9.54 20.02 6.60
N TYR A 373 -9.58 20.91 5.61
CA TYR A 373 -8.40 21.62 5.15
C TYR A 373 -8.70 23.08 4.80
N SER A 374 -7.67 23.92 4.87
CA SER A 374 -7.72 25.31 4.41
C SER A 374 -6.39 25.72 3.81
N ILE A 375 -6.42 26.60 2.81
CA ILE A 375 -5.21 27.19 2.22
C ILE A 375 -5.25 28.71 2.39
N ASN A 376 -4.19 29.27 2.97
CA ASN A 376 -4.03 30.72 3.13
C ASN A 376 -2.58 31.10 2.83
N ASP A 377 -2.35 32.02 1.90
CA ASP A 377 -1.02 32.52 1.53
C ASP A 377 0.02 31.40 1.30
N GLY A 378 -0.36 30.38 0.50
CA GLY A 378 0.50 29.23 0.19
C GLY A 378 0.62 28.20 1.32
N LYS A 379 0.14 28.48 2.53
CA LYS A 379 0.15 27.52 3.65
C LYS A 379 -1.11 26.67 3.66
N LEU A 380 -0.95 25.36 3.46
CA LEU A 380 -2.01 24.36 3.57
C LEU A 380 -2.09 23.84 5.01
N THR A 381 -3.20 24.10 5.70
CA THR A 381 -3.49 23.49 7.00
C THR A 381 -4.38 22.26 6.82
N LEU A 382 -3.95 21.11 7.32
CA LEU A 382 -4.71 19.86 7.36
C LEU A 382 -5.15 19.56 8.78
N ALA A 383 -6.45 19.41 9.03
CA ALA A 383 -6.98 18.87 10.27
C ALA A 383 -7.21 17.37 10.13
N LEU A 384 -6.41 16.58 10.84
CA LEU A 384 -6.45 15.12 10.85
C LEU A 384 -7.09 14.63 12.16
N ASN A 385 -7.64 13.41 12.11
CA ASN A 385 -8.19 12.75 13.29
C ASN A 385 -7.09 12.28 14.29
N ASP A 386 -7.53 11.81 15.46
CA ASP A 386 -6.64 11.37 16.56
C ASP A 386 -5.72 10.19 16.19
N ALA A 387 -6.07 9.40 15.17
CA ALA A 387 -5.24 8.30 14.71
C ALA A 387 -3.84 8.78 14.28
N PHE A 388 -3.75 9.97 13.69
CA PHE A 388 -2.48 10.56 13.27
C PHE A 388 -1.46 10.70 14.41
N LEU A 389 -1.89 10.89 15.66
CA LEU A 389 -0.97 11.06 16.79
C LEU A 389 -0.37 9.73 17.26
N ASN A 390 -1.10 8.63 17.10
CA ASN A 390 -0.74 7.32 17.63
C ASN A 390 -0.18 6.39 16.56
N ILE A 391 -0.34 6.74 15.28
CA ILE A 391 0.12 5.92 14.18
C ILE A 391 1.64 5.74 14.24
N TYR A 392 2.08 4.50 14.07
CA TYR A 392 3.49 4.12 14.08
C TYR A 392 4.27 4.61 15.31
N LYS A 393 3.62 4.78 16.47
CA LYS A 393 4.23 5.42 17.67
C LYS A 393 5.62 4.88 18.03
N ASP A 394 5.83 3.59 17.82
CA ASP A 394 7.07 2.88 18.14
C ASP A 394 7.94 2.60 16.90
N ASP A 395 7.60 3.17 15.75
CA ASP A 395 8.30 3.03 14.47
C ASP A 395 8.54 4.40 13.81
N SER A 396 9.64 5.03 14.18
CA SER A 396 10.05 6.34 13.64
C SER A 396 10.29 6.30 12.13
N THR A 397 10.65 5.13 11.57
CA THR A 397 10.93 4.96 10.14
C THR A 397 9.66 5.21 9.33
N GLN A 398 8.55 4.60 9.74
CA GLN A 398 7.25 4.77 9.07
C GLN A 398 6.65 6.14 9.27
N GLN A 399 6.86 6.73 10.45
CA GLN A 399 6.43 8.09 10.71
C GLN A 399 7.13 9.09 9.80
N SER A 400 8.46 9.03 9.71
CA SER A 400 9.22 9.91 8.82
C SER A 400 8.83 9.70 7.36
N PHE A 401 8.65 8.45 6.92
CA PHE A 401 8.17 8.14 5.57
C PHE A 401 6.80 8.77 5.29
N MET A 402 5.82 8.56 6.17
CA MET A 402 4.48 9.14 6.03
C MET A 402 4.51 10.66 6.00
N ILE A 403 5.28 11.29 6.91
CA ILE A 403 5.41 12.76 6.99
C ILE A 403 6.02 13.27 5.69
N ASP A 404 7.19 12.78 5.29
CA ASP A 404 7.87 13.25 4.07
C ASP A 404 6.98 13.04 2.83
N ALA A 405 6.32 11.89 2.71
CA ALA A 405 5.41 11.62 1.59
C ALA A 405 4.24 12.61 1.53
N LEU A 406 3.61 12.93 2.67
CA LEU A 406 2.56 13.95 2.76
C LEU A 406 3.10 15.33 2.37
N LEU A 407 4.24 15.70 2.95
CA LEU A 407 4.90 16.99 2.69
C LEU A 407 5.21 17.17 1.20
N PHE A 408 5.94 16.23 0.58
CA PHE A 408 6.30 16.31 -0.85
C PHE A 408 5.09 16.21 -1.78
N THR A 409 4.08 15.39 -1.44
CA THR A 409 2.85 15.29 -2.24
C THR A 409 2.11 16.62 -2.26
N LEU A 410 1.87 17.20 -1.08
CA LEU A 410 1.02 18.38 -0.99
C LEU A 410 1.71 19.63 -1.50
N THR A 411 3.04 19.73 -1.38
CA THR A 411 3.79 20.87 -1.92
C THR A 411 4.25 20.67 -3.36
N SER A 412 3.87 19.57 -4.00
CA SER A 412 3.89 19.45 -5.45
C SER A 412 2.79 20.26 -6.13
N LEU A 413 1.81 20.75 -5.36
CA LEU A 413 0.72 21.59 -5.84
C LEU A 413 1.20 23.03 -5.96
N ASP A 414 0.98 23.64 -7.13
CA ASP A 414 1.47 24.99 -7.44
C ASP A 414 1.02 26.05 -6.43
N SER A 415 -0.15 25.86 -5.80
CA SER A 415 -0.70 26.78 -4.81
C SER A 415 -0.18 26.58 -3.38
N VAL A 416 0.61 25.53 -3.12
CA VAL A 416 1.06 25.15 -1.77
C VAL A 416 2.57 25.31 -1.63
N ASP A 417 2.97 26.18 -0.72
CA ASP A 417 4.35 26.43 -0.32
C ASP A 417 4.76 25.64 0.93
N SER A 418 3.82 25.44 1.86
CA SER A 418 4.07 24.77 3.14
C SER A 418 2.83 24.02 3.64
N VAL A 419 3.04 23.05 4.52
CA VAL A 419 1.97 22.22 5.11
C VAL A 419 2.03 22.32 6.63
N GLU A 420 0.86 22.47 7.26
CA GLU A 420 0.70 22.44 8.71
C GLU A 420 -0.33 21.38 9.08
N PHE A 421 0.03 20.48 10.01
CA PHE A 421 -0.89 19.48 10.53
C PHE A 421 -1.54 19.97 11.83
N LYS A 422 -2.83 19.68 11.99
CA LYS A 422 -3.60 19.90 13.21
C LYS A 422 -4.33 18.63 13.60
N VAL A 423 -4.42 18.39 14.91
CA VAL A 423 -5.32 17.40 15.50
C VAL A 423 -6.05 18.08 16.64
N ASN A 424 -7.39 17.96 16.70
CA ASN A 424 -8.22 18.67 17.69
C ASN A 424 -7.92 20.19 17.76
N ASN A 425 -7.79 20.85 16.61
CA ASN A 425 -7.42 22.27 16.46
C ASN A 425 -6.05 22.70 17.03
N LYS A 426 -5.19 21.75 17.42
CA LYS A 426 -3.82 22.03 17.89
C LYS A 426 -2.83 21.75 16.78
N THR A 427 -1.96 22.72 16.49
CA THR A 427 -0.85 22.54 15.55
C THR A 427 0.13 21.51 16.07
N ILE A 428 0.45 20.55 15.22
CA ILE A 428 1.42 19.48 15.48
C ILE A 428 2.73 19.88 14.82
N LYS A 429 3.75 20.13 15.65
CA LYS A 429 5.12 20.44 15.19
C LYS A 429 6.07 19.26 15.32
N THR A 430 5.70 18.30 16.15
CA THR A 430 6.44 17.06 16.34
C THR A 430 5.45 15.90 16.38
N LEU A 431 5.80 14.78 15.75
CA LEU A 431 5.07 13.53 15.84
C LEU A 431 5.97 12.50 16.48
N ASN A 432 5.66 12.11 17.73
CA ASN A 432 6.42 11.12 18.50
C ASN A 432 7.94 11.35 18.53
N GLY A 433 8.36 12.62 18.57
CA GLY A 433 9.77 13.02 18.63
C GLY A 433 10.39 13.37 17.27
N ILE A 434 9.71 13.11 16.16
CA ILE A 434 10.12 13.56 14.83
C ILE A 434 9.62 14.99 14.61
N GLU A 435 10.53 15.90 14.29
CA GLU A 435 10.18 17.27 13.91
C GLU A 435 9.52 17.28 12.53
N ILE A 436 8.44 18.04 12.41
CA ILE A 436 7.78 18.30 11.13
C ILE A 436 8.35 19.62 10.60
N PRO A 437 9.05 19.61 9.46
CA PRO A 437 9.60 20.84 8.88
C PRO A 437 8.52 21.85 8.51
N ASP A 438 8.76 23.12 8.82
CA ASP A 438 7.82 24.21 8.49
C ASP A 438 7.79 24.54 6.98
N ASN A 439 8.83 24.16 6.22
CA ASN A 439 8.94 24.39 4.78
C ASN A 439 9.50 23.16 4.06
N THR A 440 8.71 22.60 3.15
CA THR A 440 9.06 21.38 2.42
C THR A 440 9.85 21.66 1.13
N LYS A 441 9.72 22.87 0.57
CA LYS A 441 10.42 23.26 -0.69
C LYS A 441 11.94 23.30 -0.52
N GLU A 442 12.41 23.37 0.72
CA GLU A 442 13.83 23.37 1.08
C GLU A 442 14.36 21.98 1.46
N LEU A 443 13.50 20.95 1.49
CA LEU A 443 13.89 19.61 1.89
C LEU A 443 14.62 18.85 0.80
N PHE A 444 15.67 18.14 1.20
CA PHE A 444 16.46 17.29 0.34
C PHE A 444 15.92 15.84 0.38
N ILE A 445 15.07 15.51 -0.59
CA ILE A 445 14.42 14.19 -0.72
C ILE A 445 15.43 13.06 -0.96
N ASN A 446 15.15 11.87 -0.41
CA ASN A 446 15.92 10.64 -0.61
C ASN A 446 17.44 10.88 -0.56
N PRO A 447 18.00 11.25 0.61
CA PRO A 447 19.44 11.38 0.72
C PRO A 447 20.12 10.05 0.39
N GLU A 448 21.18 10.11 -0.42
CA GLU A 448 21.88 8.92 -0.91
C GLU A 448 22.47 8.05 0.23
N LYS A 449 22.77 8.68 1.38
CA LYS A 449 23.29 8.05 2.59
C LYS A 449 23.01 8.93 3.80
N GLN A 450 23.31 8.44 5.00
CA GLN A 450 23.26 9.23 6.23
C GLN A 450 24.41 10.25 6.25
N TYR A 451 24.14 11.51 6.63
CA TYR A 451 25.09 12.62 6.58
C TYR A 451 25.36 13.28 7.94
#